data_AF-A0A2A9GJ53-F1
#
_entry.id   AF-A0A2A9GJ53-F1
#
_cell.length_a   1.000
_cell.length_b   1.000
_cell.length_c   1.000
_cell.angle_alpha   90.00
_cell.angle_beta   90.00
_cell.angle_gamma   90.00
#
_symmetry.space_group_name_H-M   'P 1'
#
loop_
_entity.id
_entity.type
_entity.pdbx_description
1 polymer ?
#
loop_
_entity_poly.entity_id
_entity_poly.type
_entity_poly.pdbx_seq_one_letter_code
_entity_poly.pdbx_strand_id
1 'polypeptide(L)'
;MTFNPFEDSFQGLGDKATSGAKNLQDVLEWLESEDCPLKDAARRTYAQAVRKAARLIGRTADRIPACTRQFQSNFPNKDYNRSWGKTFCAAKRWKRNVSAAINGATGTIAAQKERRSRRDDWATVMCVLGEIAETVCPSPFELHPKQLICIQSCADTARKLDVCLADIDPDLALCLYRAAPTKAAKEAVVEALDLIDQSRVITDRRIQSILPAQPIGFVRPERADQVTIPLSLMQELEAWVDLASRGRWSITDKAFTGGVSPLPYLNAAKKIITTAERAGVLKLGELNTIASAFDERVLVAVVQMLRDLHTNDGAGAITPRTARGYFECLTPLLERNGEDTSSVRMILDTDRWLKTGRRSRTEMAPHVRTFCRNVVTDMNARIRFLSLHIQLRKKSVLHLKSAQVTGGRAAERHLEKARRFGTCAAFAALETDAIPARVSNVLKMTFRGRAAWLCLGHRKTEDGRLMIPAGYVKNRKPLFATISATSRLRGLETLRWYETVIRPLFSNNQENDYFFPAVQNLRRPLPYATFKSWWSDCAAECGFPGLNPHMFRHGQASILVAENPGNWSLVTARLGDTEAVCRENYAWIDHEKLVLAGQQELTKEFPNAA
;
A
#
# COMPACT_ATOMS: atom_id res chain seq x y z
N MET A 1 11.17 -11.16 -5.69
CA MET A 1 11.06 -11.16 -7.16
C MET A 1 10.21 -9.97 -7.55
N THR A 2 10.83 -8.96 -8.15
CA THR A 2 10.12 -7.86 -8.83
C THR A 2 9.71 -8.38 -10.19
N PHE A 3 8.42 -8.68 -10.32
CA PHE A 3 7.79 -8.90 -11.61
C PHE A 3 8.03 -7.65 -12.47
N ASN A 4 8.91 -7.74 -13.47
CA ASN A 4 9.03 -6.72 -14.48
C ASN A 4 7.96 -7.00 -15.55
N PRO A 5 6.85 -6.24 -15.58
CA PRO A 5 5.77 -6.52 -16.51
C PRO A 5 6.16 -6.32 -17.99
N PHE A 6 7.38 -5.83 -18.25
CA PHE A 6 7.94 -5.56 -19.58
C PHE A 6 8.85 -6.67 -20.13
N GLU A 7 9.20 -7.71 -19.37
CA GLU A 7 10.15 -8.74 -19.88
C GLU A 7 9.44 -10.00 -20.42
N ASP A 8 8.46 -10.55 -19.70
CA ASP A 8 7.82 -11.82 -20.09
C ASP A 8 6.81 -11.71 -21.25
N SER A 9 6.59 -10.52 -21.82
CA SER A 9 5.61 -10.30 -22.91
C SER A 9 6.26 -9.85 -24.23
N PHE A 10 7.59 -9.73 -24.27
CA PHE A 10 8.29 -8.99 -25.32
C PHE A 10 9.50 -9.73 -25.93
N GLN A 11 9.52 -11.07 -25.85
CA GLN A 11 10.40 -11.85 -26.73
C GLN A 11 9.98 -11.61 -28.20
N GLY A 12 10.73 -10.77 -28.93
CA GLY A 12 10.64 -10.65 -30.38
C GLY A 12 10.51 -9.24 -30.99
N LEU A 13 10.65 -8.14 -30.24
CA LEU A 13 10.60 -6.80 -30.85
C LEU A 13 11.93 -6.45 -31.55
N GLY A 14 11.91 -6.36 -32.88
CA GLY A 14 13.02 -5.92 -33.74
C GLY A 14 13.36 -4.41 -33.63
N ASP A 15 14.47 -4.01 -34.26
CA ASP A 15 15.24 -2.78 -33.97
C ASP A 15 14.70 -1.48 -34.60
N LYS A 16 13.47 -1.44 -35.13
CA LYS A 16 12.95 -0.25 -35.82
C LYS A 16 12.16 0.67 -34.87
N ALA A 17 12.65 1.90 -34.70
CA ALA A 17 11.92 2.99 -34.06
C ALA A 17 10.86 3.56 -35.02
N THR A 18 9.63 3.76 -34.53
CA THR A 18 8.55 4.46 -35.25
C THR A 18 8.18 5.73 -34.48
N SER A 19 7.99 6.84 -35.20
CA SER A 19 7.79 8.18 -34.63
C SER A 19 6.58 8.24 -33.70
N GLY A 20 6.78 8.85 -32.53
CA GLY A 20 5.98 8.66 -31.33
C GLY A 20 4.51 9.05 -31.47
N ALA A 21 3.65 8.05 -31.45
CA ALA A 21 2.20 8.19 -31.35
C ALA A 21 1.81 9.24 -30.29
N LYS A 22 0.98 10.21 -30.68
CA LYS A 22 0.46 11.27 -29.79
C LYS A 22 -0.87 10.86 -29.17
N ASN A 23 -1.68 10.09 -29.90
CA ASN A 23 -3.01 9.67 -29.48
C ASN A 23 -3.25 8.15 -29.72
N LEU A 24 -4.36 7.60 -29.26
CA LEU A 24 -4.68 6.18 -29.43
C LEU A 24 -5.01 5.78 -30.88
N GLN A 25 -5.38 6.73 -31.74
CA GLN A 25 -5.55 6.47 -33.17
C GLN A 25 -4.20 6.18 -33.83
N ASP A 26 -3.18 6.98 -33.54
CA ASP A 26 -1.80 6.72 -33.99
C ASP A 26 -1.29 5.34 -33.49
N VAL A 27 -1.68 4.92 -32.27
CA VAL A 27 -1.35 3.58 -31.74
C VAL A 27 -2.03 2.48 -32.55
N LEU A 28 -3.27 2.67 -33.00
CA LEU A 28 -3.98 1.71 -33.85
C LEU A 28 -3.35 1.63 -35.24
N GLU A 29 -3.01 2.77 -35.83
CA GLU A 29 -2.31 2.84 -37.11
C GLU A 29 -0.94 2.17 -37.04
N TRP A 30 -0.19 2.39 -35.96
CA TRP A 30 1.06 1.69 -35.71
C TRP A 30 0.86 0.17 -35.60
N LEU A 31 -0.21 -0.29 -34.96
CA LEU A 31 -0.54 -1.73 -34.87
C LEU A 31 -0.98 -2.32 -36.22
N GLU A 32 -1.47 -1.50 -37.14
CA GLU A 32 -1.94 -1.89 -38.49
C GLU A 32 -0.83 -1.76 -39.54
N SER A 33 0.22 -0.97 -39.27
CA SER A 33 1.41 -0.83 -40.11
C SER A 33 2.22 -2.14 -40.23
N GLU A 34 2.76 -2.38 -41.42
CA GLU A 34 3.70 -3.48 -41.69
C GLU A 34 5.02 -3.33 -40.92
N ASP A 35 5.38 -2.12 -40.50
CA ASP A 35 6.57 -1.84 -39.69
C ASP A 35 6.40 -2.21 -38.20
N CYS A 36 5.21 -2.69 -37.80
CA CYS A 36 4.96 -3.13 -36.43
C CYS A 36 5.76 -4.42 -36.13
N PRO A 37 6.68 -4.43 -35.15
CA PRO A 37 7.51 -5.60 -34.86
C PRO A 37 6.78 -6.72 -34.10
N LEU A 38 5.46 -6.59 -33.90
CA LEU A 38 4.64 -7.57 -33.20
C LEU A 38 4.09 -8.62 -34.18
N LYS A 39 3.98 -9.87 -33.75
CA LYS A 39 3.29 -10.92 -34.52
C LYS A 39 1.81 -10.58 -34.73
N ASP A 40 1.21 -10.98 -35.84
CA ASP A 40 -0.18 -10.64 -36.20
C ASP A 40 -1.21 -10.95 -35.12
N ALA A 41 -1.08 -12.09 -34.43
CA ALA A 41 -1.95 -12.45 -33.32
C ALA A 41 -1.87 -11.45 -32.15
N ALA A 42 -0.65 -10.97 -31.85
CA ALA A 42 -0.42 -9.95 -30.82
C ALA A 42 -0.94 -8.58 -31.28
N ARG A 43 -0.69 -8.20 -32.54
CA ARG A 43 -1.21 -6.96 -33.16
C ARG A 43 -2.73 -6.88 -33.04
N ARG A 44 -3.45 -7.93 -33.45
CA ARG A 44 -4.91 -8.02 -33.31
C ARG A 44 -5.38 -7.92 -31.86
N THR A 45 -4.71 -8.63 -30.96
CA THR A 45 -5.04 -8.61 -29.52
C THR A 45 -4.87 -7.21 -28.91
N TYR A 46 -3.79 -6.52 -29.27
CA TYR A 46 -3.49 -5.18 -28.76
C TYR A 46 -4.42 -4.13 -29.37
N ALA A 47 -4.72 -4.23 -30.67
CA ALA A 47 -5.65 -3.34 -31.35
C ALA A 47 -7.06 -3.44 -30.73
N GLN A 48 -7.54 -4.66 -30.48
CA GLN A 48 -8.80 -4.86 -29.76
C GLN A 48 -8.78 -4.26 -28.35
N ALA A 49 -7.65 -4.38 -27.63
CA ALA A 49 -7.50 -3.81 -26.31
C ALA A 49 -7.54 -2.27 -26.34
N VAL A 50 -6.89 -1.63 -27.31
CA VAL A 50 -6.88 -0.16 -27.48
C VAL A 50 -8.26 0.35 -27.90
N ARG A 51 -8.94 -0.29 -28.86
CA ARG A 51 -10.33 0.06 -29.23
C ARG A 51 -11.29 -0.05 -28.04
N LYS A 52 -11.11 -1.09 -27.21
CA LYS A 52 -11.87 -1.23 -25.96
C LYS A 52 -11.59 -0.06 -24.99
N ALA A 53 -10.35 0.41 -24.88
CA ALA A 53 -10.01 1.56 -24.05
C ALA A 53 -10.72 2.83 -24.50
N ALA A 54 -10.70 3.14 -25.81
CA ALA A 54 -11.42 4.29 -26.36
C ALA A 54 -12.93 4.22 -26.07
N ARG A 55 -13.54 3.06 -26.29
CA ARG A 55 -14.95 2.81 -25.97
C ARG A 55 -15.28 3.04 -24.49
N LEU A 56 -14.45 2.55 -23.58
CA LEU A 56 -14.67 2.70 -22.14
C LEU A 56 -14.43 4.13 -21.64
N ILE A 57 -13.55 4.89 -22.27
CA ILE A 57 -13.36 6.32 -22.00
C ILE A 57 -14.53 7.14 -22.55
N GLY A 58 -15.26 6.63 -23.54
CA GLY A 58 -16.37 7.34 -24.19
C GLY A 58 -15.90 8.46 -25.11
N ARG A 59 -14.68 8.33 -25.66
CA ARG A 59 -14.11 9.29 -26.62
C ARG A 59 -13.56 8.55 -27.83
N THR A 60 -13.47 9.26 -28.95
CA THR A 60 -12.80 8.79 -30.15
C THR A 60 -11.29 8.66 -29.91
N ALA A 61 -10.63 7.72 -30.60
CA ALA A 61 -9.24 7.35 -30.30
C ALA A 61 -8.23 8.49 -30.55
N ASP A 62 -8.50 9.35 -31.53
CA ASP A 62 -7.75 10.56 -31.88
C ASP A 62 -7.73 11.61 -30.75
N ARG A 63 -8.74 11.61 -29.87
CA ARG A 63 -8.86 12.55 -28.75
C ARG A 63 -8.30 12.02 -27.43
N ILE A 64 -7.72 10.83 -27.42
CA ILE A 64 -7.18 10.20 -26.22
C ILE A 64 -5.66 10.14 -26.34
N PRO A 65 -4.90 10.83 -25.47
CA PRO A 65 -3.45 10.83 -25.56
C PRO A 65 -2.84 9.44 -25.39
N ALA A 66 -1.79 9.14 -26.15
CA ALA A 66 -0.99 7.92 -26.05
C ALA A 66 -0.05 7.99 -24.84
N CYS A 67 -0.62 8.11 -23.64
CA CYS A 67 0.12 8.25 -22.39
C CYS A 67 -0.25 7.14 -21.40
N THR A 68 0.70 6.25 -21.10
CA THR A 68 0.50 5.15 -20.15
C THR A 68 0.12 5.65 -18.75
N ARG A 69 0.69 6.77 -18.29
CA ARG A 69 0.35 7.37 -16.99
C ARG A 69 -1.11 7.83 -16.95
N GLN A 70 -1.57 8.53 -18.00
CA GLN A 70 -2.94 8.99 -18.09
C GLN A 70 -3.93 7.82 -18.22
N PHE A 71 -3.61 6.82 -19.05
CA PHE A 71 -4.40 5.60 -19.16
C PHE A 71 -4.54 4.88 -17.81
N GLN A 72 -3.46 4.72 -17.07
CA GLN A 72 -3.50 4.10 -15.74
C GLN A 72 -4.30 4.91 -14.72
N SER A 73 -4.34 6.24 -14.86
CA SER A 73 -5.16 7.13 -14.03
C SER A 73 -6.65 7.01 -14.35
N ASN A 74 -7.02 6.81 -15.62
CA ASN A 74 -8.41 6.56 -16.06
C ASN A 74 -8.93 5.18 -15.63
N PHE A 75 -8.03 4.20 -15.47
CA PHE A 75 -8.38 2.82 -15.13
C PHE A 75 -7.61 2.32 -13.90
N PRO A 76 -7.72 2.93 -12.72
CA PRO A 76 -6.89 2.57 -11.57
C PRO A 76 -7.29 1.19 -11.02
N ASN A 77 -6.32 0.37 -10.57
CA ASN A 77 -6.60 -1.00 -10.09
C ASN A 77 -7.60 -1.05 -8.92
N LYS A 78 -7.61 -0.01 -8.09
CA LYS A 78 -8.47 0.12 -6.91
C LYS A 78 -9.96 0.29 -7.25
N ASP A 79 -10.27 0.80 -8.44
CA ASP A 79 -11.65 1.11 -8.86
C ASP A 79 -12.12 0.16 -9.97
N TYR A 80 -11.67 -1.10 -9.92
CA TYR A 80 -12.01 -2.11 -10.91
C TYR A 80 -13.52 -2.19 -11.18
N ASN A 81 -13.87 -2.09 -12.47
CA ASN A 81 -15.22 -2.27 -12.96
C ASN A 81 -15.29 -3.52 -13.86
N ARG A 82 -16.37 -4.31 -13.74
CA ARG A 82 -16.58 -5.52 -14.57
C ARG A 82 -16.65 -5.22 -16.08
N SER A 83 -16.96 -3.99 -16.48
CA SER A 83 -16.89 -3.57 -17.89
C SER A 83 -15.45 -3.66 -18.46
N TRP A 84 -14.43 -3.49 -17.61
CA TRP A 84 -13.02 -3.58 -18.01
C TRP A 84 -12.59 -5.02 -18.31
N GLY A 85 -13.26 -6.00 -17.73
CA GLY A 85 -13.06 -7.43 -17.99
C GLY A 85 -13.93 -8.28 -17.07
N LYS A 86 -14.27 -9.52 -17.48
CA LYS A 86 -15.10 -10.42 -16.66
C LYS A 86 -14.50 -10.70 -15.27
N THR A 87 -13.17 -10.69 -15.18
CA THR A 87 -12.41 -10.84 -13.93
C THR A 87 -11.35 -9.75 -13.82
N PHE A 88 -10.88 -9.50 -12.59
CA PHE A 88 -9.78 -8.56 -12.38
C PHE A 88 -8.50 -8.97 -13.11
N CYS A 89 -8.19 -10.27 -13.14
CA CYS A 89 -7.02 -10.77 -13.89
C CYS A 89 -7.16 -10.47 -15.39
N ALA A 90 -8.36 -10.63 -15.96
CA ALA A 90 -8.63 -10.26 -17.35
C ALA A 90 -8.49 -8.75 -17.57
N ALA A 91 -9.00 -7.92 -16.66
CA ALA A 91 -8.81 -6.47 -16.74
C ALA A 91 -7.34 -6.05 -16.58
N LYS A 92 -6.58 -6.68 -15.68
CA LYS A 92 -5.14 -6.44 -15.51
C LYS A 92 -4.37 -6.83 -16.78
N ARG A 93 -4.70 -7.96 -17.41
CA ARG A 93 -4.13 -8.38 -18.70
C ARG A 93 -4.49 -7.39 -19.81
N TRP A 94 -5.75 -6.98 -19.91
CA TRP A 94 -6.19 -5.97 -20.87
C TRP A 94 -5.43 -4.65 -20.70
N LYS A 95 -5.34 -4.12 -19.47
CA LYS A 95 -4.56 -2.90 -19.17
C LYS A 95 -3.09 -3.03 -19.54
N ARG A 96 -2.48 -4.20 -19.31
CA ARG A 96 -1.10 -4.48 -19.73
C ARG A 96 -0.97 -4.44 -21.24
N ASN A 97 -1.89 -5.04 -21.99
CA ASN A 97 -1.88 -4.99 -23.44
C ASN A 97 -2.01 -3.55 -23.98
N VAL A 98 -2.89 -2.73 -23.39
CA VAL A 98 -3.01 -1.30 -23.78
C VAL A 98 -1.71 -0.53 -23.47
N SER A 99 -1.16 -0.70 -22.26
CA SER A 99 0.09 -0.03 -21.88
C SER A 99 1.26 -0.48 -22.75
N ALA A 100 1.30 -1.76 -23.13
CA ALA A 100 2.28 -2.32 -24.05
C ALA A 100 2.17 -1.70 -25.44
N ALA A 101 0.95 -1.59 -25.97
CA ALA A 101 0.70 -0.95 -27.27
C ALA A 101 1.13 0.52 -27.27
N ILE A 102 0.73 1.29 -26.24
CA ILE A 102 1.13 2.70 -26.08
C ILE A 102 2.66 2.81 -26.01
N ASN A 103 3.32 2.02 -25.16
CA ASN A 103 4.76 2.10 -25.00
C ASN A 103 5.54 1.63 -26.25
N GLY A 104 4.97 0.71 -27.03
CA GLY A 104 5.51 0.31 -28.33
C GLY A 104 5.42 1.43 -29.35
N ALA A 105 4.21 1.97 -29.56
CA ALA A 105 3.94 3.02 -30.54
C ALA A 105 4.58 4.38 -30.22
N THR A 106 4.84 4.67 -28.94
CA THR A 106 5.58 5.87 -28.51
C THR A 106 7.10 5.69 -28.60
N GLY A 107 7.58 4.52 -29.00
CA GLY A 107 9.02 4.21 -29.05
C GLY A 107 9.67 3.98 -27.67
N THR A 108 8.91 4.05 -26.57
CA THR A 108 9.44 3.87 -25.21
C THR A 108 10.13 2.51 -25.06
N ILE A 109 9.56 1.44 -25.62
CA ILE A 109 10.14 0.09 -25.56
C ILE A 109 11.42 0.00 -26.40
N ALA A 110 11.40 0.52 -27.63
CA ALA A 110 12.56 0.53 -28.51
C ALA A 110 13.72 1.31 -27.88
N ALA A 111 13.45 2.50 -27.34
CA ALA A 111 14.44 3.31 -26.65
C ALA A 111 14.99 2.61 -25.40
N GLN A 112 14.16 1.88 -24.66
CA GLN A 112 14.64 1.07 -23.52
C GLN A 112 15.50 -0.12 -23.96
N LYS A 113 15.14 -0.78 -25.06
CA LYS A 113 15.92 -1.89 -25.63
C LYS A 113 17.28 -1.40 -26.13
N GLU A 114 17.30 -0.31 -26.90
CA GLU A 114 18.52 0.34 -27.37
C GLU A 114 19.46 0.66 -26.21
N ARG A 115 18.96 1.37 -25.18
CA ARG A 115 19.75 1.67 -23.98
C ARG A 115 20.24 0.42 -23.28
N ARG A 116 19.46 -0.66 -23.22
CA ARG A 116 19.90 -1.93 -22.61
C ARG A 116 20.97 -2.65 -23.43
N SER A 117 20.95 -2.52 -24.75
CA SER A 117 21.92 -3.16 -25.65
C SER A 117 23.25 -2.43 -25.80
N ARG A 118 23.36 -1.19 -25.29
CA ARG A 118 24.63 -0.45 -25.30
C ARG A 118 25.73 -1.25 -24.61
N ARG A 119 26.88 -1.38 -25.28
CA ARG A 119 28.10 -1.97 -24.73
C ARG A 119 28.99 -0.84 -24.21
N ASP A 120 28.62 -0.33 -23.05
CA ASP A 120 29.29 0.76 -22.34
C ASP A 120 29.82 0.29 -20.98
N ASP A 121 30.41 1.20 -20.20
CA ASP A 121 30.98 0.90 -18.87
C ASP A 121 29.95 0.29 -17.92
N TRP A 122 28.68 0.72 -18.03
CA TRP A 122 27.58 0.15 -17.27
C TRP A 122 27.32 -1.32 -17.63
N ALA A 123 27.37 -1.67 -18.92
CA ALA A 123 27.24 -3.06 -19.36
C ALA A 123 28.41 -3.92 -18.85
N THR A 124 29.62 -3.38 -18.88
CA THR A 124 30.82 -4.05 -18.37
C THR A 124 30.73 -4.31 -16.87
N VAL A 125 30.39 -3.31 -16.04
CA VAL A 125 30.19 -3.49 -14.59
C VAL A 125 29.13 -4.54 -14.29
N MET A 126 27.98 -4.49 -14.97
CA MET A 126 26.91 -5.46 -14.75
C MET A 126 27.34 -6.89 -15.09
N CYS A 127 28.11 -7.08 -16.15
CA CYS A 127 28.64 -8.39 -16.53
C CYS A 127 29.59 -8.93 -15.47
N VAL A 128 30.58 -8.14 -15.07
CA VAL A 128 31.61 -8.58 -14.12
C VAL A 128 31.02 -8.81 -12.73
N LEU A 129 30.17 -7.91 -12.22
CA LEU A 129 29.48 -8.13 -10.95
C LEU A 129 28.52 -9.34 -11.01
N GLY A 130 27.95 -9.64 -12.18
CA GLY A 130 27.16 -10.85 -12.41
C GLY A 130 27.99 -12.12 -12.27
N GLU A 131 29.15 -12.18 -12.92
CA GLU A 131 30.10 -13.30 -12.81
C GLU A 131 30.57 -13.53 -11.36
N ILE A 132 30.85 -12.44 -10.64
CA ILE A 132 31.24 -12.47 -9.23
C ILE A 132 30.09 -12.97 -8.35
N ALA A 133 28.85 -12.55 -8.62
CA ALA A 133 27.68 -13.01 -7.88
C ALA A 133 27.39 -14.52 -8.07
N GLU A 134 27.80 -15.08 -9.20
CA GLU A 134 27.63 -16.49 -9.53
C GLU A 134 28.75 -17.38 -8.98
N THR A 135 29.92 -16.82 -8.67
CA THR A 135 31.06 -17.58 -8.14
C THR A 135 30.86 -17.89 -6.65
N VAL A 136 30.74 -19.18 -6.33
CA VAL A 136 30.64 -19.70 -4.96
C VAL A 136 32.02 -19.67 -4.30
N CYS A 137 32.52 -18.48 -3.97
CA CYS A 137 33.73 -18.32 -3.17
C CYS A 137 33.47 -17.35 -2.01
N PRO A 138 34.17 -17.53 -0.87
CA PRO A 138 34.10 -16.59 0.24
C PRO A 138 34.88 -15.33 -0.14
N SER A 139 34.28 -14.52 -1.01
CA SER A 139 34.66 -13.12 -1.15
C SER A 139 34.28 -12.43 0.17
N PRO A 140 35.10 -11.50 0.68
CA PRO A 140 34.69 -10.61 1.78
C PRO A 140 33.46 -9.75 1.43
N PHE A 141 33.02 -9.80 0.17
CA PHE A 141 31.88 -9.10 -0.39
C PHE A 141 30.84 -10.09 -0.93
N GLU A 142 29.82 -10.41 -0.11
CA GLU A 142 28.66 -11.21 -0.54
C GLU A 142 27.73 -10.34 -1.42
N LEU A 143 27.87 -10.46 -2.75
CA LEU A 143 26.98 -9.75 -3.67
C LEU A 143 25.74 -10.58 -3.96
N HIS A 144 24.59 -10.12 -3.47
CA HIS A 144 23.32 -10.80 -3.73
C HIS A 144 22.79 -10.41 -5.13
N PRO A 145 22.38 -11.36 -6.01
CA PRO A 145 21.96 -11.06 -7.39
C PRO A 145 20.84 -10.01 -7.56
N LYS A 146 20.04 -9.78 -6.51
CA LYS A 146 19.02 -8.71 -6.48
C LYS A 146 19.61 -7.30 -6.45
N GLN A 147 20.81 -7.10 -5.92
CA GLN A 147 21.45 -5.78 -5.89
C GLN A 147 21.84 -5.33 -7.31
N LEU A 148 22.09 -6.27 -8.23
CA LEU A 148 22.30 -5.98 -9.65
C LEU A 148 21.08 -5.35 -10.33
N ILE A 149 19.87 -5.59 -9.82
CA ILE A 149 18.64 -4.94 -10.33
C ILE A 149 18.70 -3.42 -10.08
N CYS A 150 19.29 -3.01 -8.96
CA CYS A 150 19.45 -1.60 -8.62
C CYS A 150 20.45 -0.93 -9.57
N ILE A 151 21.59 -1.58 -9.85
CA ILE A 151 22.55 -1.12 -10.88
C ILE A 151 21.88 -1.01 -12.24
N GLN A 152 21.13 -2.03 -12.67
CA GLN A 152 20.43 -2.01 -13.96
C GLN A 152 19.42 -0.85 -14.07
N SER A 153 18.71 -0.53 -12.98
CA SER A 153 17.78 0.60 -12.92
C SER A 153 18.50 1.95 -12.93
N CYS A 154 19.65 2.05 -12.24
CA CYS A 154 20.49 3.23 -12.24
C CYS A 154 21.08 3.47 -13.64
N ALA A 155 21.63 2.44 -14.28
CA ALA A 155 22.17 2.48 -15.63
C ALA A 155 21.13 2.96 -16.68
N ASP A 156 19.87 2.52 -16.62
CA ASP A 156 18.83 3.04 -17.52
C ASP A 156 18.52 4.53 -17.26
N THR A 157 18.72 5.01 -16.04
CA THR A 157 18.58 6.45 -15.71
C THR A 157 19.79 7.24 -16.20
N ALA A 158 21.00 6.73 -15.98
CA ALA A 158 22.25 7.32 -16.44
C ALA A 158 22.32 7.43 -17.97
N ARG A 159 21.96 6.36 -18.68
CA ARG A 159 21.90 6.34 -20.16
C ARG A 159 20.85 7.28 -20.75
N LYS A 160 19.82 7.70 -19.98
CA LYS A 160 18.87 8.75 -20.42
C LYS A 160 19.46 10.15 -20.29
N LEU A 161 20.40 10.33 -19.37
CA LEU A 161 21.11 11.59 -19.14
C LEU A 161 22.48 11.62 -19.83
N ASP A 162 22.82 10.56 -20.57
CA ASP A 162 24.12 10.37 -21.22
C ASP A 162 25.31 10.40 -20.26
N VAL A 163 25.14 9.81 -19.08
CA VAL A 163 26.17 9.76 -18.02
C VAL A 163 26.91 8.42 -18.05
N CYS A 164 28.22 8.47 -18.26
CA CYS A 164 29.13 7.33 -18.13
C CYS A 164 29.42 7.03 -16.66
N LEU A 165 29.79 5.78 -16.36
CA LEU A 165 30.04 5.35 -14.99
C LEU A 165 31.28 6.01 -14.40
N ALA A 166 32.38 6.10 -15.17
CA ALA A 166 33.64 6.65 -14.70
C ALA A 166 33.55 8.15 -14.34
N ASP A 167 32.58 8.86 -14.93
CA ASP A 167 32.38 10.29 -14.74
C ASP A 167 31.50 10.63 -13.53
N ILE A 168 30.92 9.63 -12.86
CA ILE A 168 30.00 9.91 -11.75
C ILE A 168 30.75 10.51 -10.57
N ASP A 169 30.49 11.78 -10.35
CA ASP A 169 30.83 12.53 -9.14
C ASP A 169 29.57 12.75 -8.26
N PRO A 170 29.69 13.38 -7.09
CA PRO A 170 28.54 13.66 -6.23
C PRO A 170 27.41 14.48 -6.90
N ASP A 171 27.74 15.38 -7.83
CA ASP A 171 26.78 16.26 -8.50
C ASP A 171 25.99 15.50 -9.59
N LEU A 172 26.65 14.66 -10.36
CA LEU A 172 26.01 13.76 -11.32
C LEU A 172 25.18 12.69 -10.60
N ALA A 173 25.66 12.17 -9.47
CA ALA A 173 24.88 11.28 -8.61
C ALA A 173 23.57 11.93 -8.13
N LEU A 174 23.62 13.22 -7.77
CA LEU A 174 22.43 14.00 -7.43
C LEU A 174 21.49 14.19 -8.62
N CYS A 175 22.02 14.44 -9.81
CA CYS A 175 21.24 14.52 -11.05
C CYS A 175 20.52 13.20 -11.35
N LEU A 176 21.20 12.05 -11.24
CA LEU A 176 20.61 10.72 -11.39
C LEU A 176 19.47 10.49 -10.39
N TYR A 177 19.70 10.83 -9.12
CA TYR A 177 18.70 10.72 -8.07
C TYR A 177 17.45 11.58 -8.35
N ARG A 178 17.64 12.82 -8.85
CA ARG A 178 16.54 13.73 -9.18
C ARG A 178 15.76 13.28 -10.41
N ALA A 179 16.44 12.75 -11.43
CA ALA A 179 15.84 12.26 -12.67
C ALA A 179 15.03 10.97 -12.49
N ALA A 180 15.30 10.19 -11.43
CA ALA A 180 14.58 8.95 -11.18
C ALA A 180 13.08 9.21 -10.91
N PRO A 181 12.16 8.63 -11.71
CA PRO A 181 10.77 9.07 -11.80
C PRO A 181 9.87 8.63 -10.65
N THR A 182 10.34 7.69 -9.81
CA THR A 182 9.55 7.12 -8.71
C THR A 182 10.41 6.98 -7.46
N LYS A 183 9.76 6.90 -6.29
CA LYS A 183 10.47 6.66 -5.02
C LYS A 183 11.30 5.37 -5.06
N ALA A 184 10.76 4.29 -5.62
CA ALA A 184 11.48 3.02 -5.76
C ALA A 184 12.70 3.13 -6.69
N ALA A 185 12.57 3.89 -7.79
CA ALA A 185 13.71 4.15 -8.67
C ALA A 185 14.78 5.02 -7.97
N LYS A 186 14.37 6.00 -7.15
CA LYS A 186 15.28 6.79 -6.31
C LYS A 186 16.03 5.92 -5.29
N GLU A 187 15.33 4.98 -4.66
CA GLU A 187 15.95 4.00 -3.75
C GLU A 187 16.92 3.09 -4.50
N ALA A 188 16.56 2.61 -5.69
CA ALA A 188 17.44 1.81 -6.54
C ALA A 188 18.70 2.58 -6.99
N VAL A 189 18.60 3.88 -7.27
CA VAL A 189 19.77 4.72 -7.59
C VAL A 189 20.70 4.80 -6.38
N VAL A 190 20.17 5.07 -5.18
CA VAL A 190 20.99 5.12 -3.95
C VAL A 190 21.70 3.79 -3.72
N GLU A 191 20.96 2.67 -3.74
CA GLU A 191 21.54 1.34 -3.54
C GLU A 191 22.58 0.97 -4.61
N ALA A 192 22.39 1.44 -5.86
CA ALA A 192 23.35 1.22 -6.92
C ALA A 192 24.65 1.99 -6.70
N LEU A 193 24.57 3.27 -6.32
CA LEU A 193 25.74 4.11 -6.05
C LEU A 193 26.54 3.59 -4.85
N ASP A 194 25.85 3.19 -3.79
CA ASP A 194 26.48 2.52 -2.63
C ASP A 194 27.19 1.22 -3.06
N LEU A 195 26.55 0.42 -3.93
CA LEU A 195 27.15 -0.83 -4.41
C LEU A 195 28.38 -0.58 -5.29
N ILE A 196 28.36 0.47 -6.12
CA ILE A 196 29.50 0.89 -6.95
C ILE A 196 30.68 1.28 -6.05
N ASP A 197 30.45 2.08 -5.01
CA ASP A 197 31.53 2.43 -4.07
C ASP A 197 32.05 1.23 -3.28
N GLN A 198 31.15 0.33 -2.84
CA GLN A 198 31.56 -0.90 -2.17
C GLN A 198 32.37 -1.82 -3.10
N SER A 199 32.07 -1.83 -4.41
CA SER A 199 32.78 -2.68 -5.38
C SER A 199 34.26 -2.33 -5.55
N ARG A 200 34.73 -1.20 -5.01
CA ARG A 200 36.16 -0.82 -4.98
C ARG A 200 37.04 -1.81 -4.22
N VAL A 201 36.48 -2.57 -3.27
CA VAL A 201 37.22 -3.61 -2.53
C VAL A 201 37.51 -4.85 -3.39
N ILE A 202 36.85 -4.96 -4.55
CA ILE A 202 37.04 -6.07 -5.49
C ILE A 202 38.33 -5.82 -6.27
N THR A 203 39.23 -6.79 -6.24
CA THR A 203 40.56 -6.71 -6.90
C THR A 203 40.53 -7.07 -8.40
N ASP A 204 39.34 -7.27 -8.97
CA ASP A 204 39.17 -7.52 -10.40
C ASP A 204 39.52 -6.27 -11.20
N ARG A 205 40.57 -6.35 -12.01
CA ARG A 205 41.07 -5.23 -12.84
C ARG A 205 40.00 -4.66 -13.77
N ARG A 206 39.04 -5.49 -14.22
CA ARG A 206 37.95 -5.06 -15.11
C ARG A 206 37.00 -4.11 -14.41
N ILE A 207 36.79 -4.27 -13.10
CA ILE A 207 36.01 -3.32 -12.29
C ILE A 207 36.84 -2.08 -11.99
N GLN A 208 38.09 -2.26 -11.55
CA GLN A 208 38.94 -1.12 -11.18
C GLN A 208 39.18 -0.13 -12.32
N SER A 209 39.17 -0.58 -13.58
CA SER A 209 39.36 0.28 -14.75
C SER A 209 38.14 1.12 -15.13
N ILE A 210 36.94 0.82 -14.62
CA ILE A 210 35.67 1.45 -15.04
C ILE A 210 34.94 2.17 -13.90
N LEU A 211 35.40 2.01 -12.65
CA LEU A 211 34.88 2.77 -11.53
C LEU A 211 35.35 4.23 -11.59
N PRO A 212 34.57 5.18 -11.03
CA PRO A 212 35.02 6.56 -10.88
C PRO A 212 36.36 6.62 -10.13
N ALA A 213 37.22 7.59 -10.48
CA ALA A 213 38.54 7.73 -9.88
C ALA A 213 38.50 7.89 -8.34
N GLN A 214 37.49 8.60 -7.84
CA GLN A 214 37.25 8.79 -6.40
C GLN A 214 35.93 8.16 -5.99
N PRO A 215 35.78 7.70 -4.73
CA PRO A 215 34.48 7.29 -4.20
C PRO A 215 33.41 8.35 -4.46
N ILE A 216 32.25 7.92 -4.94
CA ILE A 216 31.13 8.81 -5.24
C ILE A 216 30.66 9.48 -3.95
N GLY A 217 30.62 8.72 -2.85
CA GLY A 217 30.26 9.24 -1.54
C GLY A 217 28.87 9.87 -1.52
N PHE A 218 27.94 9.33 -2.33
CA PHE A 218 26.63 9.95 -2.51
C PHE A 218 25.84 9.95 -1.21
N VAL A 219 25.73 11.13 -0.60
CA VAL A 219 24.79 11.34 0.48
C VAL A 219 23.47 11.77 -0.13
N ARG A 220 22.40 11.04 0.20
CA ARG A 220 21.05 11.43 -0.21
C ARG A 220 20.85 12.89 0.19
N PRO A 221 20.44 13.78 -0.75
CA PRO A 221 20.15 15.15 -0.39
C PRO A 221 19.11 15.13 0.71
N GLU A 222 19.39 15.84 1.79
CA GLU A 222 18.34 16.23 2.72
C GLU A 222 17.23 16.87 1.89
N ARG A 223 15.97 16.68 2.30
CA ARG A 223 14.88 17.29 1.56
C ARG A 223 15.18 18.79 1.51
N ALA A 224 15.29 19.37 0.31
CA ALA A 224 15.64 20.78 0.12
C ALA A 224 14.74 21.75 0.93
N ASP A 225 13.57 21.26 1.37
CA ASP A 225 12.60 21.95 2.21
C ASP A 225 12.63 21.53 3.69
N GLN A 226 13.71 20.91 4.18
CA GLN A 226 13.80 20.46 5.56
C GLN A 226 14.13 21.65 6.45
N VAL A 227 13.08 22.41 6.79
CA VAL A 227 13.14 23.47 7.78
C VAL A 227 13.67 22.90 9.09
N THR A 228 14.86 23.36 9.48
CA THR A 228 15.47 23.01 10.76
C THR A 228 14.83 23.84 11.86
N ILE A 229 14.26 23.17 12.84
CA ILE A 229 13.73 23.82 14.05
C ILE A 229 14.91 24.03 15.01
N PRO A 230 15.20 25.27 15.44
CA PRO A 230 16.22 25.55 16.46
C PRO A 230 16.08 24.66 17.68
N LEU A 231 17.22 24.26 18.27
CA LEU A 231 17.25 23.30 19.38
C LEU A 231 16.42 23.76 20.58
N SER A 232 16.48 25.05 20.92
CA SER A 232 15.68 25.65 22.00
C SER A 232 14.19 25.46 21.79
N LEU A 233 13.69 25.77 20.58
CA LEU A 233 12.28 25.61 20.20
C LEU A 233 11.88 24.14 20.13
N MET A 234 12.79 23.26 19.69
CA MET A 234 12.54 21.83 19.65
C MET A 234 12.39 21.23 21.07
N GLN A 235 13.23 21.67 22.01
CA GLN A 235 13.14 21.27 23.43
C GLN A 235 11.83 21.76 24.07
N GLU A 236 11.45 23.01 23.81
CA GLU A 236 10.17 23.57 24.25
C GLU A 236 8.99 22.77 23.67
N LEU A 237 9.04 22.44 22.38
CA LEU A 237 8.03 21.61 21.73
C LEU A 237 7.92 20.21 22.34
N GLU A 238 9.04 19.57 22.66
CA GLU A 238 9.04 18.26 23.32
C GLU A 238 8.40 18.32 24.72
N ALA A 239 8.67 19.38 25.49
CA ALA A 239 8.01 19.61 26.77
C ALA A 239 6.49 19.80 26.61
N TRP A 240 6.07 20.59 25.62
CA TRP A 240 4.65 20.80 25.33
C TRP A 240 3.95 19.51 24.91
N VAL A 241 4.59 18.72 24.07
CA VAL A 241 4.10 17.43 23.60
C VAL A 241 4.00 16.43 24.75
N ASP A 242 5.00 16.39 25.63
CA ASP A 242 4.98 15.51 26.80
C ASP A 242 3.78 15.85 27.69
N LEU A 243 3.61 17.12 28.07
CA LEU A 243 2.48 17.58 28.88
C LEU A 243 1.13 17.25 28.20
N ALA A 244 1.03 17.53 26.90
CA ALA A 244 -0.15 17.22 26.11
C ALA A 244 -0.41 15.71 25.98
N SER A 245 0.61 14.86 26.07
CA SER A 245 0.47 13.42 25.92
C SER A 245 0.00 12.71 27.19
N ARG A 246 0.28 13.28 28.37
CA ARG A 246 -0.04 12.67 29.68
C ARG A 246 -1.54 12.44 29.90
N GLY A 247 -2.40 13.29 29.33
CA GLY A 247 -3.86 13.19 29.46
C GLY A 247 -4.41 14.22 30.44
N ARG A 248 -5.48 13.89 31.18
CA ARG A 248 -6.05 14.78 32.22
C ARG A 248 -5.57 14.33 33.59
N TRP A 249 -5.15 15.28 34.42
CA TRP A 249 -4.87 15.00 35.83
C TRP A 249 -6.16 14.66 36.56
N SER A 250 -6.24 13.46 37.13
CA SER A 250 -7.33 13.06 38.02
C SER A 250 -6.96 13.47 39.44
N ILE A 251 -7.71 14.41 40.02
CA ILE A 251 -7.51 14.85 41.42
C ILE A 251 -7.77 13.68 42.37
N THR A 252 -8.78 12.85 42.06
CA THR A 252 -9.17 11.70 42.89
C THR A 252 -8.14 10.59 42.84
N ASP A 253 -7.61 10.28 41.65
CA ASP A 253 -6.64 9.18 41.49
C ASP A 253 -5.20 9.62 41.68
N LYS A 254 -4.97 10.93 41.88
CA LYS A 254 -3.64 11.58 41.93
C LYS A 254 -2.71 11.11 40.80
N ALA A 255 -3.30 10.91 39.62
CA ALA A 255 -2.62 10.33 38.47
C ALA A 255 -3.18 10.91 37.16
N PHE A 256 -2.35 10.90 36.13
CA PHE A 256 -2.81 11.23 34.79
C PHE A 256 -3.63 10.08 34.18
N THR A 257 -4.80 10.41 33.65
CA THR A 257 -5.70 9.47 32.99
C THR A 257 -5.94 9.87 31.54
N GLY A 258 -6.19 8.87 30.67
CA GLY A 258 -6.48 9.12 29.25
C GLY A 258 -5.29 9.59 28.41
N GLY A 259 -4.05 9.36 28.87
CA GLY A 259 -2.84 9.66 28.10
C GLY A 259 -2.79 8.92 26.76
N VAL A 260 -2.22 9.59 25.76
CA VAL A 260 -2.09 9.10 24.38
C VAL A 260 -0.63 9.18 23.94
N SER A 261 -0.30 8.54 22.80
CA SER A 261 1.05 8.63 22.25
C SER A 261 1.44 10.10 21.99
N PRO A 262 2.68 10.53 22.30
CA PRO A 262 3.17 11.89 22.02
C PRO A 262 3.40 12.14 20.52
N LEU A 263 3.69 11.09 19.76
CA LEU A 263 4.13 11.17 18.36
C LEU A 263 3.15 11.91 17.42
N PRO A 264 1.81 11.74 17.52
CA PRO A 264 0.86 12.52 16.72
C PRO A 264 0.94 14.03 16.96
N TYR A 265 1.09 14.48 18.22
CA TYR A 265 1.23 15.90 18.55
C TYR A 265 2.52 16.46 17.97
N LEU A 266 3.64 15.75 18.18
CA LEU A 266 4.94 16.16 17.66
C LEU A 266 4.92 16.31 16.13
N ASN A 267 4.36 15.32 15.43
CA ASN A 267 4.26 15.36 13.98
C ASN A 267 3.33 16.48 13.47
N ALA A 268 2.22 16.72 14.17
CA ALA A 268 1.30 17.80 13.83
C ALA A 268 1.99 19.17 14.01
N ALA A 269 2.54 19.44 15.18
CA ALA A 269 3.24 20.68 15.49
C ALA A 269 4.42 20.92 14.54
N LYS A 270 5.30 19.93 14.35
CA LYS A 270 6.41 20.03 13.38
C LYS A 270 5.91 20.37 11.99
N LYS A 271 4.84 19.73 11.52
CA LYS A 271 4.30 20.03 10.19
C LYS A 271 3.79 21.46 10.08
N ILE A 272 3.12 21.99 11.11
CA ILE A 272 2.60 23.35 11.12
C ILE A 272 3.75 24.36 11.15
N ILE A 273 4.68 24.22 12.10
CA ILE A 273 5.85 25.08 12.28
C ILE A 273 6.70 25.13 10.98
N THR A 274 7.03 23.97 10.41
CA THR A 274 7.82 23.91 9.18
C THR A 274 7.06 24.41 7.95
N THR A 275 5.73 24.35 7.93
CA THR A 275 4.94 24.94 6.84
C THR A 275 4.84 26.46 6.99
N ALA A 276 4.77 26.98 8.22
CA ALA A 276 4.77 28.41 8.49
C ALA A 276 6.07 29.08 8.03
N GLU A 277 7.22 28.49 8.34
CA GLU A 277 8.52 28.95 7.85
C GLU A 277 8.57 28.97 6.32
N ARG A 278 8.12 27.88 5.68
CA ARG A 278 8.11 27.77 4.21
C ARG A 278 7.17 28.77 3.53
N ALA A 279 6.10 29.16 4.22
CA ALA A 279 5.19 30.21 3.75
C ALA A 279 5.78 31.61 3.93
N GLY A 280 6.93 31.75 4.60
CA GLY A 280 7.56 33.04 4.89
C GLY A 280 6.80 33.90 5.90
N VAL A 281 5.83 33.32 6.62
CA VAL A 281 5.01 34.03 7.62
C VAL A 281 5.59 33.95 9.04
N LEU A 282 6.61 33.13 9.20
CA LEU A 282 7.34 32.89 10.43
C LEU A 282 8.82 32.77 10.07
N LYS A 283 9.69 33.16 10.99
CA LYS A 283 11.13 32.92 10.91
C LYS A 283 11.60 32.28 12.20
N LEU A 284 11.85 30.97 12.19
CA LEU A 284 12.14 30.19 13.39
C LEU A 284 13.37 30.70 14.14
N GLY A 285 14.37 31.22 13.43
CA GLY A 285 15.58 31.78 14.05
C GLY A 285 15.33 33.05 14.87
N GLU A 286 14.20 33.73 14.66
CA GLU A 286 13.83 34.98 15.35
C GLU A 286 12.84 34.74 16.50
N LEU A 287 12.39 33.49 16.72
CA LEU A 287 11.41 33.18 17.76
C LEU A 287 12.07 32.88 19.10
N ASN A 288 11.48 33.47 20.14
CA ASN A 288 11.81 33.15 21.54
C ASN A 288 10.98 32.00 22.11
N THR A 289 9.83 31.69 21.50
CA THR A 289 8.93 30.61 21.91
C THR A 289 8.19 30.01 20.70
N ILE A 290 7.85 28.72 20.79
CA ILE A 290 7.00 28.05 19.78
C ILE A 290 5.54 28.54 19.78
N ALA A 291 5.08 29.23 20.83
CA ALA A 291 3.69 29.70 20.94
C ALA A 291 3.28 30.56 19.72
N SER A 292 4.15 31.47 19.30
CA SER A 292 3.92 32.36 18.15
C SER A 292 3.73 31.61 16.82
N ALA A 293 4.18 30.36 16.71
CA ALA A 293 3.93 29.54 15.52
C ALA A 293 2.46 29.08 15.39
N PHE A 294 1.65 29.30 16.42
CA PHE A 294 0.24 28.92 16.50
C PHE A 294 -0.72 30.12 16.56
N ASP A 295 -0.22 31.34 16.33
CA ASP A 295 -1.04 32.53 16.20
C ASP A 295 -1.99 32.44 15.00
N GLU A 296 -3.14 33.14 15.08
CA GLU A 296 -4.18 33.12 14.06
C GLU A 296 -3.64 33.37 12.64
N ARG A 297 -2.83 34.43 12.48
CA ARG A 297 -2.25 34.82 11.18
C ARG A 297 -1.37 33.71 10.60
N VAL A 298 -0.58 33.05 11.45
CA VAL A 298 0.31 31.96 11.04
C VAL A 298 -0.50 30.73 10.65
N LEU A 299 -1.49 30.35 11.47
CA LEU A 299 -2.35 29.20 11.20
C LEU A 299 -3.14 29.35 9.90
N VAL A 300 -3.68 30.55 9.62
CA VAL A 300 -4.40 30.85 8.37
C VAL A 300 -3.49 30.66 7.16
N ALA A 301 -2.28 31.22 7.19
CA ALA A 301 -1.30 31.07 6.11
C ALA A 301 -0.85 29.61 5.92
N VAL A 302 -0.70 28.85 7.01
CA VAL A 302 -0.40 27.42 6.94
C VAL A 302 -1.52 26.65 6.24
N VAL A 303 -2.80 26.92 6.55
CA VAL A 303 -3.92 26.26 5.85
C VAL A 303 -3.93 26.59 4.36
N GLN A 304 -3.68 27.85 4.00
CA GLN A 304 -3.59 28.29 2.60
C GLN A 304 -2.48 27.54 1.87
N MET A 305 -1.26 27.53 2.41
CA MET A 305 -0.13 26.82 1.79
C MET A 305 -0.39 25.31 1.67
N LEU A 306 -0.92 24.66 2.71
CA LEU A 306 -1.23 23.22 2.66
C LEU A 306 -2.28 22.90 1.59
N ARG A 307 -3.28 23.78 1.42
CA ARG A 307 -4.28 23.65 0.37
C ARG A 307 -3.65 23.83 -1.01
N ASP A 308 -2.81 24.82 -1.20
CA ASP A 308 -2.18 25.09 -2.50
C ASP A 308 -1.25 23.95 -2.91
N LEU A 309 -0.46 23.43 -1.96
CA LEU A 309 0.33 22.22 -2.16
C LEU A 309 -0.55 21.03 -2.54
N HIS A 310 -1.72 20.86 -1.91
CA HIS A 310 -2.65 19.79 -2.27
C HIS A 310 -3.24 19.95 -3.66
N THR A 311 -3.68 21.16 -4.02
CA THR A 311 -4.29 21.47 -5.33
C THR A 311 -3.29 21.26 -6.47
N ASN A 312 -2.03 21.61 -6.26
CA ASN A 312 -0.99 21.58 -7.28
C ASN A 312 -0.13 20.30 -7.27
N ASP A 313 -0.50 19.29 -6.46
CA ASP A 313 0.29 18.06 -6.22
C ASP A 313 1.76 18.36 -5.86
N GLY A 314 1.97 19.42 -5.06
CA GLY A 314 3.27 19.95 -4.70
C GLY A 314 4.05 19.07 -3.71
N ALA A 315 5.36 19.30 -3.62
CA ALA A 315 6.22 18.56 -2.69
C ALA A 315 5.78 18.77 -1.22
N GLY A 316 5.37 17.69 -0.56
CA GLY A 316 4.88 17.73 0.82
C GLY A 316 3.38 17.99 0.95
N ALA A 317 2.63 17.89 -0.15
CA ALA A 317 1.18 17.86 -0.17
C ALA A 317 0.62 16.81 0.78
N ILE A 318 -0.43 17.17 1.50
CA ILE A 318 -1.17 16.27 2.38
C ILE A 318 -2.66 16.34 2.04
N THR A 319 -3.37 15.25 2.34
CA THR A 319 -4.83 15.22 2.12
C THR A 319 -5.54 16.16 3.10
N PRO A 320 -6.74 16.66 2.77
CA PRO A 320 -7.55 17.45 3.69
C PRO A 320 -7.81 16.71 5.02
N ARG A 321 -7.93 15.38 4.98
CA ARG A 321 -8.09 14.51 6.15
C ARG A 321 -6.88 14.59 7.08
N THR A 322 -5.67 14.51 6.53
CA THR A 322 -4.43 14.59 7.30
C THR A 322 -4.25 15.99 7.89
N ALA A 323 -4.48 17.03 7.09
CA ALA A 323 -4.39 18.42 7.55
C ALA A 323 -5.34 18.68 8.72
N ARG A 324 -6.63 18.30 8.60
CA ARG A 324 -7.58 18.42 9.71
C ARG A 324 -7.11 17.67 10.95
N GLY A 325 -6.58 16.45 10.78
CA GLY A 325 -6.05 15.66 11.89
C GLY A 325 -4.90 16.36 12.64
N TYR A 326 -4.04 17.11 11.93
CA TYR A 326 -3.01 17.92 12.56
C TYR A 326 -3.60 19.09 13.36
N PHE A 327 -4.55 19.83 12.79
CA PHE A 327 -5.23 20.92 13.51
C PHE A 327 -6.03 20.42 14.73
N GLU A 328 -6.67 19.26 14.65
CA GLU A 328 -7.33 18.62 15.79
C GLU A 328 -6.35 18.22 16.91
N CYS A 329 -5.09 17.90 16.55
CA CYS A 329 -4.04 17.65 17.56
C CYS A 329 -3.56 18.94 18.23
N LEU A 330 -3.67 20.10 17.57
CA LEU A 330 -3.27 21.38 18.15
C LEU A 330 -4.19 21.80 19.30
N THR A 331 -5.49 21.49 19.25
CA THR A 331 -6.42 21.91 20.32
C THR A 331 -5.99 21.44 21.72
N PRO A 332 -5.82 20.14 21.99
CA PRO A 332 -5.34 19.69 23.30
C PRO A 332 -3.85 20.00 23.55
N LEU A 333 -3.05 20.24 22.50
CA LEU A 333 -1.66 20.67 22.65
C LEU A 333 -1.60 22.08 23.24
N LEU A 334 -2.30 23.03 22.64
CA LEU A 334 -2.38 24.42 23.08
C LEU A 334 -3.09 24.54 24.44
N GLU A 335 -4.28 23.94 24.57
CA GLU A 335 -5.09 24.02 25.80
C GLU A 335 -4.33 23.54 27.04
N ARG A 336 -3.54 22.46 26.92
CA ARG A 336 -2.79 21.90 28.06
C ARG A 336 -1.53 22.67 28.39
N ASN A 337 -1.02 23.48 27.46
CA ASN A 337 0.13 24.36 27.67
C ASN A 337 -0.28 25.80 28.03
N GLY A 338 -1.58 26.06 28.24
CA GLY A 338 -2.09 27.37 28.66
C GLY A 338 -2.34 28.36 27.51
N GLU A 339 -2.29 27.89 26.27
CA GLU A 339 -2.44 28.74 25.08
C GLU A 339 -3.89 28.81 24.58
N ASP A 340 -4.20 29.90 23.86
CA ASP A 340 -5.50 30.08 23.24
C ASP A 340 -5.76 29.06 22.12
N THR A 341 -7.00 28.57 22.06
CA THR A 341 -7.45 27.60 21.05
C THR A 341 -8.54 28.14 20.14
N SER A 342 -8.98 29.39 20.35
CA SER A 342 -10.11 29.99 19.62
C SER A 342 -9.87 29.98 18.11
N SER A 343 -8.66 30.37 17.68
CA SER A 343 -8.25 30.39 16.28
C SER A 343 -8.28 29.01 15.63
N VAL A 344 -7.74 27.98 16.31
CA VAL A 344 -7.76 26.60 15.81
C VAL A 344 -9.20 26.10 15.65
N ARG A 345 -10.06 26.33 16.65
CA ARG A 345 -11.47 25.93 16.61
C ARG A 345 -12.22 26.64 15.49
N MET A 346 -12.04 27.95 15.36
CA MET A 346 -12.66 28.75 14.29
C MET A 346 -12.24 28.25 12.90
N ILE A 347 -10.95 27.97 12.69
CA ILE A 347 -10.45 27.42 11.41
C ILE A 347 -11.07 26.04 11.14
N LEU A 348 -11.11 25.14 12.13
CA LEU A 348 -11.73 23.82 12.00
C LEU A 348 -13.24 23.87 11.67
N ASP A 349 -13.92 24.93 12.12
CA ASP A 349 -15.36 25.13 12.00
C ASP A 349 -15.79 26.00 10.83
N THR A 350 -14.90 26.77 10.22
CA THR A 350 -15.22 27.67 9.10
C THR A 350 -14.61 27.21 7.79
N ASP A 351 -13.40 26.65 7.81
CA ASP A 351 -12.63 26.36 6.61
C ASP A 351 -13.23 25.22 5.76
N ARG A 352 -13.57 25.51 4.50
CA ARG A 352 -14.21 24.55 3.60
C ARG A 352 -13.31 23.35 3.30
N TRP A 353 -12.01 23.57 3.11
CA TRP A 353 -11.06 22.51 2.76
C TRP A 353 -10.89 21.55 3.94
N LEU A 354 -10.67 22.05 5.15
CA LEU A 354 -10.60 21.21 6.35
C LEU A 354 -11.93 20.51 6.67
N LYS A 355 -13.09 21.13 6.38
CA LYS A 355 -14.41 20.48 6.49
C LYS A 355 -14.56 19.28 5.55
N THR A 356 -14.01 19.33 4.33
CA THR A 356 -13.98 18.14 3.46
C THR A 356 -13.17 17.00 4.10
N GLY A 357 -12.14 17.34 4.87
CA GLY A 357 -11.37 16.40 5.69
C GLY A 357 -12.20 15.73 6.79
N ARG A 358 -13.13 16.46 7.43
CA ARG A 358 -14.09 15.92 8.41
C ARG A 358 -15.01 14.89 7.76
N ARG A 359 -15.66 15.25 6.64
CA ARG A 359 -16.52 14.33 5.89
C ARG A 359 -15.75 13.09 5.44
N SER A 360 -14.53 13.27 4.93
CA SER A 360 -13.64 12.15 4.55
C SER A 360 -13.18 11.29 5.74
N ARG A 361 -13.38 11.74 6.98
CA ARG A 361 -13.06 11.02 8.21
C ARG A 361 -14.25 10.23 8.75
N THR A 362 -15.44 10.81 8.65
CA THR A 362 -16.70 10.24 9.16
C THR A 362 -17.41 9.38 8.12
N GLU A 363 -17.32 9.76 6.85
CA GLU A 363 -17.95 9.04 5.74
C GLU A 363 -17.00 8.00 5.14
N MET A 364 -17.57 6.83 4.90
CA MET A 364 -16.92 5.76 4.16
C MET A 364 -16.67 6.21 2.72
N ALA A 365 -15.43 6.05 2.23
CA ALA A 365 -15.07 6.44 0.87
C ALA A 365 -16.00 5.76 -0.18
N PRO A 366 -16.37 6.44 -1.28
CA PRO A 366 -17.39 5.94 -2.22
C PRO A 366 -17.14 4.53 -2.77
N HIS A 367 -15.89 4.19 -3.07
CA HIS A 367 -15.52 2.84 -3.54
C HIS A 367 -15.71 1.76 -2.46
N VAL A 368 -15.44 2.08 -1.18
CA VAL A 368 -15.68 1.17 -0.05
C VAL A 368 -17.18 1.02 0.18
N ARG A 369 -17.95 2.11 0.13
CA ARG A 369 -19.42 2.06 0.25
C ARG A 369 -20.04 1.21 -0.85
N THR A 370 -19.57 1.37 -2.10
CA THR A 370 -19.99 0.54 -3.24
C THR A 370 -19.66 -0.93 -3.02
N PHE A 371 -18.45 -1.24 -2.57
CA PHE A 371 -18.07 -2.60 -2.20
C PHE A 371 -18.97 -3.19 -1.10
N CYS A 372 -19.21 -2.44 -0.02
CA CYS A 372 -20.08 -2.84 1.08
C CYS A 372 -21.51 -3.09 0.63
N ARG A 373 -22.07 -2.19 -0.19
CA ARG A 373 -23.41 -2.39 -0.80
C ARG A 373 -23.44 -3.67 -1.62
N ASN A 374 -22.43 -3.91 -2.46
CA ASN A 374 -22.37 -5.11 -3.29
C ASN A 374 -22.34 -6.42 -2.48
N VAL A 375 -21.56 -6.50 -1.38
CA VAL A 375 -21.55 -7.72 -0.54
C VAL A 375 -22.83 -7.88 0.30
N VAL A 376 -23.58 -6.80 0.50
CA VAL A 376 -24.90 -6.84 1.13
C VAL A 376 -25.97 -7.30 0.13
N THR A 377 -25.99 -6.76 -1.09
CA THR A 377 -27.10 -6.97 -2.04
C THR A 377 -26.91 -8.16 -2.98
N ASP A 378 -25.67 -8.52 -3.36
CA ASP A 378 -25.39 -9.67 -4.23
C ASP A 378 -25.00 -10.88 -3.38
N MET A 379 -25.90 -11.86 -3.27
CA MET A 379 -25.66 -13.10 -2.52
C MET A 379 -24.43 -13.88 -3.02
N ASN A 380 -24.17 -13.89 -4.33
CA ASN A 380 -22.97 -14.54 -4.87
C ASN A 380 -21.70 -13.78 -4.47
N ALA A 381 -21.73 -12.45 -4.42
CA ALA A 381 -20.62 -11.65 -3.90
C ALA A 381 -20.42 -11.92 -2.40
N ARG A 382 -21.50 -11.98 -1.62
CA ARG A 382 -21.48 -12.29 -0.19
C ARG A 382 -20.86 -13.65 0.10
N ILE A 383 -21.32 -14.70 -0.58
CA ILE A 383 -20.79 -16.06 -0.42
C ILE A 383 -19.30 -16.09 -0.76
N ARG A 384 -18.89 -15.51 -1.89
CA ARG A 384 -17.46 -15.44 -2.26
C ARG A 384 -16.63 -14.67 -1.24
N PHE A 385 -17.18 -13.62 -0.66
CA PHE A 385 -16.51 -12.78 0.33
C PHE A 385 -16.32 -13.52 1.66
N LEU A 386 -17.38 -14.10 2.22
CA LEU A 386 -17.33 -14.85 3.48
C LEU A 386 -16.55 -16.18 3.35
N SER A 387 -16.43 -16.73 2.13
CA SER A 387 -15.64 -17.94 1.84
C SER A 387 -14.26 -17.63 1.23
N LEU A 388 -13.77 -16.38 1.34
CA LEU A 388 -12.52 -15.98 0.71
C LEU A 388 -11.33 -16.86 1.16
N HIS A 389 -11.28 -17.26 2.43
CA HIS A 389 -10.26 -18.17 2.97
C HIS A 389 -10.25 -19.53 2.25
N ILE A 390 -11.42 -20.06 1.89
CA ILE A 390 -11.54 -21.33 1.15
C ILE A 390 -10.94 -21.19 -0.25
N GLN A 391 -11.23 -20.09 -0.95
CA GLN A 391 -10.69 -19.84 -2.29
C GLN A 391 -9.17 -19.67 -2.27
N LEU A 392 -8.67 -18.92 -1.28
CA LEU A 392 -7.23 -18.73 -1.06
C LEU A 392 -6.54 -20.07 -0.73
N ARG A 393 -7.13 -20.88 0.16
CA ARG A 393 -6.63 -22.23 0.47
C ARG A 393 -6.59 -23.13 -0.76
N LYS A 394 -7.64 -23.14 -1.58
CA LYS A 394 -7.67 -23.91 -2.85
C LYS A 394 -6.52 -23.51 -3.78
N LYS A 395 -6.28 -22.21 -3.99
CA LYS A 395 -5.14 -21.72 -4.79
C LYS A 395 -3.79 -22.12 -4.19
N SER A 396 -3.66 -22.07 -2.87
CA SER A 396 -2.45 -22.54 -2.19
C SER A 396 -2.19 -24.02 -2.43
N VAL A 397 -3.21 -24.87 -2.30
CA VAL A 397 -3.11 -26.32 -2.53
C VAL A 397 -2.74 -26.61 -3.98
N LEU A 398 -3.28 -25.87 -4.95
CA LEU A 398 -2.87 -26.01 -6.35
C LEU A 398 -1.38 -25.74 -6.52
N HIS A 399 -0.85 -24.70 -5.90
CA HIS A 399 0.59 -24.42 -5.97
C HIS A 399 1.45 -25.43 -5.23
N LEU A 400 0.99 -25.99 -4.11
CA LEU A 400 1.68 -27.11 -3.45
C LEU A 400 1.79 -28.32 -4.39
N LYS A 401 0.68 -28.69 -5.05
CA LYS A 401 0.66 -29.79 -6.03
C LYS A 401 1.57 -29.48 -7.23
N SER A 402 1.54 -28.25 -7.75
CA SER A 402 2.46 -27.84 -8.83
C SER A 402 3.92 -27.94 -8.41
N ALA A 403 4.27 -27.54 -7.18
CA ALA A 403 5.63 -27.64 -6.67
C ALA A 403 6.15 -29.09 -6.59
N GLN A 404 5.27 -30.06 -6.34
CA GLN A 404 5.64 -31.48 -6.28
C GLN A 404 5.96 -32.07 -7.66
N VAL A 405 5.33 -31.57 -8.72
CA VAL A 405 5.53 -32.07 -10.09
C VAL A 405 6.59 -31.29 -10.87
N THR A 406 6.95 -30.10 -10.42
CA THR A 406 8.02 -29.28 -11.02
C THR A 406 9.33 -29.42 -10.26
N GLY A 407 10.47 -29.30 -10.93
CA GLY A 407 11.80 -29.26 -10.29
C GLY A 407 12.40 -27.85 -10.18
N GLY A 408 13.46 -27.72 -9.37
CA GLY A 408 14.32 -26.54 -9.29
C GLY A 408 13.59 -25.21 -8.99
N ARG A 409 14.00 -24.14 -9.67
CA ARG A 409 13.46 -22.77 -9.48
C ARG A 409 11.94 -22.66 -9.68
N ALA A 410 11.35 -23.54 -10.49
CA ALA A 410 9.90 -23.54 -10.70
C ALA A 410 9.15 -24.03 -9.45
N ALA A 411 9.66 -25.07 -8.78
CA ALA A 411 9.12 -25.58 -7.53
C ALA A 411 9.18 -24.52 -6.43
N GLU A 412 10.31 -23.83 -6.29
CA GLU A 412 10.49 -22.74 -5.31
C GLU A 412 9.47 -21.61 -5.49
N ARG A 413 9.24 -21.19 -6.75
CA ARG A 413 8.21 -20.18 -7.08
C ARG A 413 6.81 -20.63 -6.68
N HIS A 414 6.51 -21.91 -6.89
CA HIS A 414 5.23 -22.49 -6.48
C HIS A 414 5.09 -22.56 -4.96
N LEU A 415 6.14 -22.97 -4.23
CA LEU A 415 6.16 -22.95 -2.76
C LEU A 415 6.01 -21.53 -2.20
N GLU A 416 6.66 -20.53 -2.81
CA GLU A 416 6.48 -19.14 -2.43
C GLU A 416 5.03 -18.68 -2.60
N LYS A 417 4.38 -19.03 -3.73
CA LYS A 417 2.96 -18.71 -3.96
C LYS A 417 2.06 -19.46 -2.98
N ALA A 418 2.31 -20.74 -2.72
CA ALA A 418 1.57 -21.51 -1.73
C ALA A 418 1.65 -20.82 -0.35
N ARG A 419 2.85 -20.42 0.08
CA ARG A 419 3.05 -19.69 1.33
C ARG A 419 2.22 -18.39 1.39
N ARG A 420 2.23 -17.59 0.33
CA ARG A 420 1.46 -16.33 0.24
C ARG A 420 -0.04 -16.58 0.34
N PHE A 421 -0.58 -17.47 -0.49
CA PHE A 421 -2.02 -17.79 -0.51
C PHE A 421 -2.48 -18.43 0.80
N GLY A 422 -1.72 -19.38 1.34
CA GLY A 422 -2.02 -20.03 2.60
C GLY A 422 -2.02 -19.07 3.79
N THR A 423 -1.06 -18.14 3.83
CA THR A 423 -1.02 -17.07 4.84
C THR A 423 -2.27 -16.19 4.77
N CYS A 424 -2.65 -15.75 3.56
CA CYS A 424 -3.86 -14.94 3.38
C CYS A 424 -5.14 -15.73 3.72
N ALA A 425 -5.17 -17.03 3.44
CA ALA A 425 -6.28 -17.91 3.78
C ALA A 425 -6.47 -17.99 5.30
N ALA A 426 -5.39 -18.21 6.06
CA ALA A 426 -5.44 -18.25 7.51
C ALA A 426 -5.88 -16.90 8.11
N PHE A 427 -5.37 -15.77 7.59
CA PHE A 427 -5.84 -14.45 8.01
C PHE A 427 -7.35 -14.27 7.77
N ALA A 428 -7.83 -14.57 6.55
CA ALA A 428 -9.26 -14.44 6.22
C ALA A 428 -10.14 -15.35 7.09
N ALA A 429 -9.66 -16.55 7.43
CA ALA A 429 -10.36 -17.48 8.32
C ALA A 429 -10.47 -16.94 9.75
N LEU A 430 -9.40 -16.35 10.30
CA LEU A 430 -9.43 -15.69 11.63
C LEU A 430 -10.43 -14.54 11.64
N GLU A 431 -10.36 -13.66 10.64
CA GLU A 431 -11.23 -12.49 10.56
C GLU A 431 -12.71 -12.88 10.48
N THR A 432 -13.02 -13.97 9.76
CA THR A 432 -14.41 -14.41 9.50
C THR A 432 -14.98 -15.30 10.60
N ASP A 433 -14.19 -16.23 11.15
CA ASP A 433 -14.70 -17.22 12.13
C ASP A 433 -14.34 -16.89 13.58
N ALA A 434 -13.38 -15.99 13.83
CA ALA A 434 -12.98 -15.57 15.17
C ALA A 434 -13.48 -14.15 15.47
N ILE A 435 -12.65 -13.14 15.23
CA ILE A 435 -12.98 -11.72 15.37
C ILE A 435 -12.18 -10.95 14.33
N PRO A 436 -12.75 -9.92 13.66
CA PRO A 436 -12.04 -9.12 12.69
C PRO A 436 -11.04 -8.18 13.37
N ALA A 437 -9.93 -8.68 13.91
CA ALA A 437 -8.98 -7.89 14.67
C ALA A 437 -8.13 -6.97 13.76
N ARG A 438 -7.39 -6.04 14.36
CA ARG A 438 -6.43 -5.26 13.56
C ARG A 438 -5.34 -6.17 13.03
N VAL A 439 -5.01 -6.02 11.75
CA VAL A 439 -3.95 -6.79 11.09
C VAL A 439 -2.66 -6.81 11.90
N SER A 440 -2.25 -5.67 12.47
CA SER A 440 -1.05 -5.58 13.30
C SER A 440 -1.07 -6.52 14.51
N ASN A 441 -2.25 -6.75 15.09
CA ASN A 441 -2.44 -7.63 16.23
C ASN A 441 -2.46 -9.09 15.77
N VAL A 442 -3.18 -9.37 14.67
CA VAL A 442 -3.24 -10.72 14.09
C VAL A 442 -1.85 -11.21 13.69
N LEU A 443 -1.02 -10.36 13.08
CA LEU A 443 0.35 -10.73 12.70
C LEU A 443 1.28 -10.93 13.92
N LYS A 444 1.02 -10.26 15.04
CA LYS A 444 1.76 -10.40 16.31
C LYS A 444 1.24 -11.53 17.21
N MET A 445 0.25 -12.28 16.74
CA MET A 445 -0.38 -13.34 17.51
C MET A 445 0.59 -14.51 17.73
N THR A 446 0.85 -14.82 18.99
CA THR A 446 1.59 -16.02 19.38
C THR A 446 0.63 -17.21 19.44
N PHE A 447 1.13 -18.40 19.09
CA PHE A 447 0.35 -19.65 19.16
C PHE A 447 1.04 -20.74 19.99
N ARG A 448 2.24 -20.44 20.50
CA ARG A 448 3.04 -21.29 21.39
C ARG A 448 3.36 -20.55 22.69
N GLY A 449 3.71 -21.33 23.71
CA GLY A 449 4.06 -20.82 25.04
C GLY A 449 2.85 -20.64 25.97
N ARG A 450 3.14 -20.43 27.27
CA ARG A 450 2.13 -20.32 28.34
C ARG A 450 1.16 -19.12 28.18
N ALA A 451 1.54 -18.14 27.37
CA ALA A 451 0.75 -16.95 27.05
C ALA A 451 0.39 -16.87 25.56
N ALA A 452 0.18 -18.03 24.91
CA ALA A 452 -0.28 -18.08 23.52
C ALA A 452 -1.62 -17.33 23.37
N TRP A 453 -1.69 -16.48 22.35
CA TRP A 453 -2.92 -15.75 22.02
C TRP A 453 -3.91 -16.63 21.26
N LEU A 454 -3.40 -17.55 20.45
CA LEU A 454 -4.19 -18.47 19.66
C LEU A 454 -3.99 -19.91 20.13
N CYS A 455 -5.10 -20.57 20.43
CA CYS A 455 -5.17 -22.02 20.64
C CYS A 455 -6.14 -22.60 19.62
N LEU A 456 -5.72 -23.53 18.76
CA LEU A 456 -6.60 -24.04 17.71
C LEU A 456 -7.50 -25.20 18.18
N GLY A 457 -7.10 -25.92 19.22
CA GLY A 457 -7.60 -27.28 19.45
C GLY A 457 -7.22 -28.18 18.26
N HIS A 458 -7.11 -29.48 18.47
CA HIS A 458 -6.76 -30.40 17.38
C HIS A 458 -7.75 -31.55 17.21
N ARG A 459 -8.68 -31.73 18.16
CA ARG A 459 -9.77 -32.69 17.97
C ARG A 459 -10.80 -32.12 17.01
N LYS A 460 -11.46 -33.00 16.25
CA LYS A 460 -12.44 -32.62 15.21
C LYS A 460 -13.59 -31.74 15.75
N THR A 461 -14.00 -31.97 17.00
CA THR A 461 -15.09 -31.26 17.68
C THR A 461 -14.61 -30.19 18.66
N GLU A 462 -13.31 -30.03 18.84
CA GLU A 462 -12.74 -29.08 19.80
C GLU A 462 -12.63 -27.71 19.17
N ASP A 463 -13.22 -26.71 19.82
CA ASP A 463 -13.17 -25.32 19.38
C ASP A 463 -11.78 -24.71 19.58
N GLY A 464 -11.44 -23.75 18.72
CA GLY A 464 -10.31 -22.87 18.90
C GLY A 464 -10.67 -21.68 19.80
N ARG A 465 -9.65 -20.97 20.28
CA ARG A 465 -9.78 -19.76 21.09
C ARG A 465 -8.73 -18.73 20.67
N LEU A 466 -9.15 -17.48 20.61
CA LEU A 466 -8.31 -16.31 20.39
C LEU A 466 -8.47 -15.34 21.56
N MET A 467 -7.35 -14.95 22.15
CA MET A 467 -7.26 -13.93 23.18
C MET A 467 -6.21 -12.89 22.77
N ILE A 468 -6.62 -11.64 22.56
CA ILE A 468 -5.70 -10.51 22.37
C ILE A 468 -5.66 -9.70 23.66
N PRO A 469 -4.50 -9.58 24.33
CA PRO A 469 -4.39 -8.87 25.61
C PRO A 469 -4.71 -7.38 25.48
N ALA A 470 -5.27 -6.80 26.55
CA ALA A 470 -5.68 -5.40 26.65
C ALA A 470 -4.61 -4.40 26.16
N GLY A 471 -3.34 -4.61 26.53
CA GLY A 471 -2.22 -3.74 26.14
C GLY A 471 -2.00 -3.61 24.63
N TYR A 472 -2.55 -4.53 23.84
CA TYR A 472 -2.44 -4.53 22.38
C TYR A 472 -3.72 -4.04 21.67
N VAL A 473 -4.76 -3.68 22.43
CA VAL A 473 -6.05 -3.22 21.89
C VAL A 473 -6.23 -1.72 22.17
N LYS A 474 -6.71 -0.95 21.18
CA LYS A 474 -6.79 0.54 21.26
C LYS A 474 -7.53 1.05 22.49
N ASN A 475 -8.62 0.39 22.84
CA ASN A 475 -9.52 0.76 23.93
C ASN A 475 -9.11 0.10 25.26
N ARG A 476 -7.95 -0.56 25.30
CA ARG A 476 -7.44 -1.32 26.46
C ARG A 476 -8.40 -2.38 26.99
N LYS A 477 -9.33 -2.86 26.15
CA LYS A 477 -10.20 -4.00 26.48
C LYS A 477 -9.65 -5.24 25.78
N PRO A 478 -9.43 -6.35 26.51
CA PRO A 478 -8.99 -7.60 25.88
C PRO A 478 -10.06 -8.08 24.90
N LEU A 479 -9.64 -8.71 23.80
CA LEU A 479 -10.55 -9.34 22.85
C LEU A 479 -10.51 -10.84 23.04
N PHE A 480 -11.69 -11.45 23.19
CA PHE A 480 -11.87 -12.89 23.30
C PHE A 480 -12.79 -13.38 22.19
N ALA A 481 -12.43 -14.47 21.53
CA ALA A 481 -13.27 -15.12 20.54
C ALA A 481 -13.10 -16.64 20.56
N THR A 482 -14.22 -17.35 20.55
CA THR A 482 -14.25 -18.79 20.27
C THR A 482 -14.30 -19.00 18.76
N ILE A 483 -13.49 -19.91 18.25
CA ILE A 483 -13.45 -20.30 16.85
C ILE A 483 -14.12 -21.66 16.75
N SER A 484 -15.38 -21.68 16.33
CA SER A 484 -16.17 -22.91 16.35
C SER A 484 -15.65 -23.96 15.36
N ALA A 485 -15.47 -25.20 15.85
CA ALA A 485 -15.13 -26.36 15.04
C ALA A 485 -16.27 -26.78 14.10
N THR A 486 -17.52 -26.43 14.45
CA THR A 486 -18.73 -26.75 13.69
C THR A 486 -19.20 -25.59 12.79
N SER A 487 -18.41 -24.51 12.70
CA SER A 487 -18.68 -23.39 11.79
C SER A 487 -18.91 -23.87 10.36
N ARG A 488 -20.01 -23.43 9.74
CA ARG A 488 -20.32 -23.71 8.33
C ARG A 488 -19.26 -23.17 7.38
N LEU A 489 -18.54 -22.12 7.79
CA LEU A 489 -17.47 -21.51 7.01
C LEU A 489 -16.15 -22.27 7.14
N ARG A 490 -16.01 -23.20 8.10
CA ARG A 490 -14.84 -24.06 8.27
C ARG A 490 -13.52 -23.27 8.41
N GLY A 491 -13.57 -22.12 9.08
CA GLY A 491 -12.40 -21.28 9.32
C GLY A 491 -11.36 -22.01 10.16
N LEU A 492 -11.77 -22.68 11.25
CA LEU A 492 -10.85 -23.42 12.12
C LEU A 492 -10.04 -24.49 11.37
N GLU A 493 -10.68 -25.20 10.46
CA GLU A 493 -10.01 -26.19 9.61
C GLU A 493 -8.93 -25.55 8.74
N THR A 494 -9.19 -24.35 8.22
CA THR A 494 -8.19 -23.61 7.42
C THR A 494 -7.01 -23.17 8.29
N LEU A 495 -7.23 -22.84 9.56
CA LEU A 495 -6.16 -22.49 10.49
C LEU A 495 -5.28 -23.69 10.84
N ARG A 496 -5.89 -24.85 11.17
CA ARG A 496 -5.18 -26.11 11.41
C ARG A 496 -4.38 -26.56 10.19
N TRP A 497 -4.98 -26.43 9.00
CA TRP A 497 -4.29 -26.70 7.74
C TRP A 497 -3.11 -25.75 7.52
N TYR A 498 -3.26 -24.46 7.80
CA TYR A 498 -2.16 -23.51 7.65
C TYR A 498 -1.00 -23.87 8.60
N GLU A 499 -1.30 -24.15 9.87
CA GLU A 499 -0.29 -24.52 10.87
C GLU A 499 0.53 -25.75 10.45
N THR A 500 -0.14 -26.76 9.89
CA THR A 500 0.49 -28.05 9.56
C THR A 500 1.12 -28.10 8.18
N VAL A 501 0.61 -27.32 7.20
CA VAL A 501 1.01 -27.44 5.79
C VAL A 501 1.76 -26.21 5.30
N ILE A 502 1.35 -25.01 5.72
CA ILE A 502 1.88 -23.76 5.17
C ILE A 502 2.94 -23.14 6.06
N ARG A 503 2.71 -23.13 7.36
CA ARG A 503 3.64 -22.59 8.35
C ARG A 503 5.02 -23.29 8.28
N PRO A 504 5.13 -24.60 7.98
CA PRO A 504 6.43 -25.24 7.76
C PRO A 504 7.23 -24.70 6.56
N LEU A 505 6.59 -24.00 5.61
CA LEU A 505 7.27 -23.37 4.47
C LEU A 505 8.04 -22.08 4.84
N PHE A 506 8.04 -21.71 6.12
CA PHE A 506 8.87 -20.66 6.66
C PHE A 506 10.08 -21.29 7.33
N SER A 507 11.29 -20.91 6.90
CA SER A 507 12.54 -21.58 7.29
C SER A 507 12.74 -21.68 8.80
N ASN A 508 12.26 -20.68 9.56
CA ASN A 508 12.45 -20.58 11.01
C ASN A 508 11.17 -20.83 11.80
N ASN A 509 10.23 -21.60 11.25
CA ASN A 509 8.92 -21.78 11.87
C ASN A 509 9.00 -22.46 13.25
N GLN A 510 9.95 -23.37 13.47
CA GLN A 510 10.02 -24.13 14.72
C GLN A 510 10.48 -23.28 15.92
N GLU A 511 11.36 -22.32 15.69
CA GLU A 511 11.90 -21.43 16.72
C GLU A 511 11.12 -20.11 16.85
N ASN A 512 10.02 -19.96 16.11
CA ASN A 512 9.25 -18.74 16.06
C ASN A 512 7.89 -18.95 16.74
N ASP A 513 7.60 -18.19 17.79
CA ASP A 513 6.35 -18.32 18.56
C ASP A 513 5.13 -17.68 17.86
N TYR A 514 5.37 -16.88 16.81
CA TYR A 514 4.31 -16.23 16.05
C TYR A 514 3.61 -17.21 15.11
N PHE A 515 2.28 -17.11 15.03
CA PHE A 515 1.48 -17.91 14.09
C PHE A 515 1.81 -17.54 12.64
N PHE A 516 2.08 -16.25 12.39
CA PHE A 516 2.55 -15.71 11.12
C PHE A 516 4.02 -15.31 11.22
N PRO A 517 4.98 -16.23 11.02
CA PRO A 517 6.40 -15.92 11.14
C PRO A 517 6.89 -15.02 9.98
N ALA A 518 7.94 -14.24 10.23
CA ALA A 518 8.65 -13.52 9.18
C ALA A 518 9.35 -14.50 8.22
N VAL A 519 9.51 -14.08 6.97
CA VAL A 519 10.14 -14.90 5.92
C VAL A 519 11.64 -15.06 6.15
N GLN A 520 12.32 -13.99 6.59
CA GLN A 520 13.78 -13.94 6.73
C GLN A 520 14.21 -13.71 8.19
N ASN A 521 13.49 -12.86 8.93
CA ASN A 521 13.90 -12.47 10.28
C ASN A 521 13.53 -13.52 11.34
N LEU A 522 14.54 -14.03 12.04
CA LEU A 522 14.37 -14.96 13.16
C LEU A 522 13.49 -14.34 14.26
N ARG A 523 12.58 -15.14 14.83
CA ARG A 523 11.74 -14.79 15.98
C ARG A 523 10.95 -13.48 15.84
N ARG A 524 10.67 -13.03 14.61
CA ARG A 524 9.85 -11.86 14.33
C ARG A 524 8.53 -12.27 13.66
N PRO A 525 7.45 -11.50 13.87
CA PRO A 525 6.20 -11.68 13.14
C PRO A 525 6.37 -11.23 11.69
N LEU A 526 5.49 -11.72 10.82
CA LEU A 526 5.41 -11.28 9.43
C LEU A 526 5.23 -9.76 9.36
N PRO A 527 6.11 -9.02 8.65
CA PRO A 527 5.97 -7.57 8.54
C PRO A 527 4.66 -7.19 7.85
N TYR A 528 4.01 -6.14 8.36
CA TYR A 528 2.73 -5.65 7.82
C TYR A 528 2.82 -5.29 6.33
N ALA A 529 3.93 -4.68 5.88
CA ALA A 529 4.12 -4.32 4.48
C ALA A 529 4.14 -5.56 3.57
N THR A 530 4.87 -6.60 3.98
CA THR A 530 4.93 -7.89 3.27
C THR A 530 3.55 -8.53 3.19
N PHE A 531 2.85 -8.63 4.33
CA PHE A 531 1.50 -9.16 4.37
C PHE A 531 0.53 -8.37 3.49
N LYS A 532 0.55 -7.03 3.58
CA LYS A 532 -0.33 -6.15 2.79
C LYS A 532 -0.13 -6.35 1.29
N SER A 533 1.12 -6.52 0.85
CA SER A 533 1.42 -6.85 -0.55
C SER A 533 0.81 -8.19 -0.93
N TRP A 534 1.02 -9.25 -0.13
CA TRP A 534 0.46 -10.57 -0.40
C TRP A 534 -1.06 -10.56 -0.44
N TRP A 535 -1.70 -9.93 0.55
CA TRP A 535 -3.15 -9.79 0.63
C TRP A 535 -3.72 -9.12 -0.62
N SER A 536 -3.14 -7.99 -1.02
CA SER A 536 -3.62 -7.21 -2.17
C SER A 536 -3.59 -8.04 -3.46
N ASP A 537 -2.51 -8.78 -3.69
CA ASP A 537 -2.38 -9.65 -4.87
C ASP A 537 -3.32 -10.86 -4.79
N CYS A 538 -3.31 -11.58 -3.67
CA CYS A 538 -4.09 -12.80 -3.49
C CYS A 538 -5.60 -12.54 -3.50
N ALA A 539 -6.09 -11.49 -2.83
CA ALA A 539 -7.50 -11.12 -2.84
C ALA A 539 -7.97 -10.71 -4.23
N ALA A 540 -7.14 -9.98 -4.98
CA ALA A 540 -7.44 -9.59 -6.34
C ALA A 540 -7.56 -10.80 -7.29
N GLU A 541 -6.69 -11.81 -7.11
CA GLU A 541 -6.78 -13.08 -7.81
C GLU A 541 -8.03 -13.92 -7.46
N CYS A 542 -8.63 -13.67 -6.30
CA CYS A 542 -9.91 -14.24 -5.88
C CYS A 542 -11.11 -13.36 -6.25
N GLY A 543 -10.92 -12.35 -7.11
CA GLY A 543 -12.00 -11.50 -7.61
C GLY A 543 -12.33 -10.28 -6.75
N PHE A 544 -11.47 -9.94 -5.78
CA PHE A 544 -11.63 -8.78 -4.90
C PHE A 544 -10.47 -7.79 -5.04
N PRO A 545 -10.31 -7.12 -6.19
CA PRO A 545 -9.26 -6.14 -6.37
C PRO A 545 -9.45 -4.90 -5.50
N GLY A 546 -8.34 -4.35 -5.00
CA GLY A 546 -8.38 -3.21 -4.09
C GLY A 546 -8.86 -3.55 -2.67
N LEU A 547 -9.34 -4.78 -2.43
CA LEU A 547 -9.73 -5.25 -1.11
C LEU A 547 -8.50 -5.25 -0.20
N ASN A 548 -8.49 -4.32 0.74
CA ASN A 548 -7.53 -4.33 1.83
C ASN A 548 -8.18 -4.93 3.10
N PRO A 549 -7.40 -5.31 4.12
CA PRO A 549 -7.96 -5.92 5.32
C PRO A 549 -8.97 -5.03 6.07
N HIS A 550 -8.83 -3.70 5.98
CA HIS A 550 -9.79 -2.76 6.58
C HIS A 550 -11.15 -2.80 5.86
N MET A 551 -11.14 -2.89 4.52
CA MET A 551 -12.34 -3.12 3.72
C MET A 551 -12.96 -4.49 4.00
N PHE A 552 -12.14 -5.52 4.26
CA PHE A 552 -12.63 -6.84 4.66
C PHE A 552 -13.41 -6.76 5.98
N ARG A 553 -12.93 -6.00 6.96
CA ARG A 553 -13.68 -5.72 8.19
C ARG A 553 -14.96 -4.91 7.95
N HIS A 554 -14.94 -3.89 7.07
CA HIS A 554 -16.15 -3.13 6.70
C HIS A 554 -17.22 -3.99 6.03
N GLY A 555 -16.84 -4.92 5.14
CA GLY A 555 -17.77 -5.81 4.46
C GLY A 555 -18.53 -6.71 5.45
N GLN A 556 -17.81 -7.28 6.43
CA GLN A 556 -18.42 -8.07 7.49
C GLN A 556 -19.40 -7.24 8.35
N ALA A 557 -18.99 -6.05 8.77
CA ALA A 557 -19.85 -5.13 9.52
C ALA A 557 -21.13 -4.78 8.74
N SER A 558 -20.98 -4.52 7.44
CA SER A 558 -22.09 -4.14 6.56
C SER A 558 -23.11 -5.28 6.42
N ILE A 559 -22.63 -6.51 6.28
CA ILE A 559 -23.50 -7.70 6.25
C ILE A 559 -24.23 -7.84 7.59
N LEU A 560 -23.55 -7.70 8.73
CA LEU A 560 -24.18 -7.85 10.04
C LEU A 560 -25.26 -6.81 10.30
N VAL A 561 -25.01 -5.54 9.95
CA VAL A 561 -26.01 -4.46 10.03
C VAL A 561 -27.19 -4.77 9.12
N ALA A 562 -26.94 -5.20 7.89
CA ALA A 562 -28.01 -5.53 6.95
C ALA A 562 -28.87 -6.69 7.44
N GLU A 563 -28.29 -7.75 8.00
CA GLU A 563 -29.04 -8.92 8.47
C GLU A 563 -29.68 -8.71 9.84
N ASN A 564 -29.22 -7.73 10.63
CA ASN A 564 -29.75 -7.44 11.96
C ASN A 564 -29.97 -5.92 12.15
N PRO A 565 -30.93 -5.31 11.41
CA PRO A 565 -31.29 -3.90 11.57
C PRO A 565 -31.52 -3.51 13.04
N GLY A 566 -30.99 -2.37 13.47
CA GLY A 566 -31.11 -1.91 14.86
C GLY A 566 -30.31 -2.68 15.94
N ASN A 567 -29.79 -3.89 15.68
CA ASN A 567 -29.01 -4.66 16.66
C ASN A 567 -27.54 -4.27 16.66
N TRP A 568 -27.27 -3.05 17.13
CA TRP A 568 -25.91 -2.51 17.19
C TRP A 568 -25.02 -3.22 18.21
N SER A 569 -25.60 -3.83 19.24
CA SER A 569 -24.87 -4.64 20.22
C SER A 569 -24.14 -5.83 19.57
N LEU A 570 -24.78 -6.51 18.61
CA LEU A 570 -24.14 -7.59 17.86
C LEU A 570 -22.96 -7.08 17.01
N VAL A 571 -23.15 -5.96 16.31
CA VAL A 571 -22.13 -5.37 15.42
C VAL A 571 -20.93 -4.88 16.23
N THR A 572 -21.18 -4.20 17.34
CA THR A 572 -20.14 -3.67 18.24
C THR A 572 -19.35 -4.77 18.92
N ALA A 573 -20.01 -5.83 19.41
CA ALA A 573 -19.36 -7.00 19.97
C ALA A 573 -18.45 -7.67 18.94
N ARG A 574 -18.91 -7.84 17.70
CA ARG A 574 -18.10 -8.42 16.63
C ARG A 574 -16.89 -7.55 16.28
N LEU A 575 -17.07 -6.24 16.19
CA LEU A 575 -15.98 -5.34 15.79
C LEU A 575 -15.02 -5.01 16.95
N GLY A 576 -15.45 -5.15 18.20
CA GLY A 576 -14.71 -4.64 19.35
C GLY A 576 -14.62 -3.11 19.33
N ASP A 577 -15.73 -2.45 18.94
CA ASP A 577 -15.84 -0.98 18.86
C ASP A 577 -17.09 -0.48 19.60
N THR A 578 -17.29 0.83 19.66
CA THR A 578 -18.46 1.46 20.31
C THR A 578 -19.65 1.56 19.36
N GLU A 579 -20.86 1.61 19.92
CA GLU A 579 -22.10 1.77 19.14
C GLU A 579 -22.11 3.09 18.35
N ALA A 580 -21.67 4.19 18.97
CA ALA A 580 -21.58 5.48 18.31
C ALA A 580 -20.75 5.41 17.02
N VAL A 581 -19.56 4.78 17.08
CA VAL A 581 -18.68 4.60 15.91
C VAL A 581 -19.32 3.68 14.87
N CYS A 582 -20.01 2.62 15.30
CA CYS A 582 -20.67 1.71 14.35
C CYS A 582 -21.83 2.39 13.62
N ARG A 583 -22.67 3.15 14.33
CA ARG A 583 -23.78 3.91 13.75
C ARG A 583 -23.26 4.96 12.77
N GLU A 584 -22.24 5.74 13.15
CA GLU A 584 -21.64 6.75 12.28
C GLU A 584 -21.16 6.16 10.93
N ASN A 585 -20.58 4.96 10.95
CA ASN A 585 -20.00 4.36 9.75
C ASN A 585 -20.97 3.50 8.92
N TYR A 586 -22.03 2.93 9.53
CA TYR A 586 -22.86 1.89 8.89
C TYR A 586 -24.37 2.15 8.92
N ALA A 587 -24.88 3.16 9.63
CA ALA A 587 -26.33 3.43 9.72
C ALA A 587 -26.99 3.69 8.35
N TRP A 588 -26.22 4.11 7.34
CA TRP A 588 -26.74 4.29 5.98
C TRP A 588 -27.26 2.99 5.34
N ILE A 589 -26.80 1.81 5.77
CA ILE A 589 -27.30 0.50 5.30
C ILE A 589 -28.68 0.22 5.88
N ASP A 590 -28.82 0.49 7.18
CA ASP A 590 -30.08 0.32 7.91
C ASP A 590 -31.16 1.26 7.35
N HIS A 591 -30.79 2.54 7.13
CA HIS A 591 -31.69 3.53 6.53
C HIS A 591 -32.24 3.11 5.17
N GLU A 592 -31.42 2.54 4.27
CA GLU A 592 -31.88 2.04 2.97
C GLU A 592 -32.94 0.92 3.13
N LYS A 593 -32.76 0.00 4.08
CA LYS A 593 -33.76 -1.05 4.38
C LYS A 593 -35.02 -0.51 5.05
N LEU A 594 -34.88 0.39 6.01
CA LEU A 594 -36.01 0.99 6.71
C LEU A 594 -36.90 1.81 5.78
N VAL A 595 -36.30 2.52 4.82
CA VAL A 595 -37.06 3.22 3.77
C VAL A 595 -37.85 2.23 2.91
N LEU A 596 -37.23 1.12 2.48
CA LEU A 596 -37.92 0.08 1.70
C LEU A 596 -39.03 -0.60 2.51
N ALA A 597 -38.79 -0.90 3.78
CA ALA A 597 -39.81 -1.48 4.67
C ALA A 597 -40.98 -0.51 4.88
N GLY A 598 -40.69 0.78 5.07
CA GLY A 598 -41.72 1.81 5.15
C GLY A 598 -42.54 1.92 3.86
N GLN A 599 -41.89 1.86 2.69
CA GLN A 599 -42.58 1.82 1.40
C GLN A 599 -43.48 0.59 1.28
N GLN A 600 -43.00 -0.59 1.68
CA GLN A 600 -43.78 -1.83 1.65
C GLN A 600 -44.99 -1.76 2.57
N GLU A 601 -44.82 -1.29 3.81
CA GLU A 601 -45.93 -1.12 4.75
C GLU A 601 -46.98 -0.13 4.25
N LEU A 602 -46.57 0.98 3.62
CA LEU A 602 -47.51 1.92 2.97
C LEU A 602 -48.32 1.29 1.83
N THR A 603 -47.78 0.25 1.18
CA THR A 603 -48.42 -0.43 0.05
C THR A 603 -49.11 -1.75 0.40
N LYS A 604 -49.02 -2.19 1.65
CA LYS A 604 -49.40 -3.54 2.09
C LYS A 604 -50.88 -3.84 1.95
N GLU A 605 -51.72 -2.81 2.00
CA GLU A 605 -53.17 -2.91 1.83
C GLU A 605 -53.64 -2.61 0.40
N PHE A 606 -52.74 -2.23 -0.51
CA PHE A 606 -53.14 -2.09 -1.90
C PHE A 606 -53.41 -3.47 -2.51
N PRO A 607 -54.54 -3.65 -3.20
CA PRO A 607 -54.78 -4.89 -3.93
C PRO A 607 -53.65 -5.09 -4.94
N ASN A 608 -53.08 -6.30 -4.97
CA ASN A 608 -52.08 -6.66 -5.97
C ASN A 608 -52.68 -6.37 -7.35
N ALA A 609 -52.01 -5.50 -8.13
CA ALA A 609 -52.40 -5.27 -9.51
C ALA A 609 -52.36 -6.61 -10.26
N ALA A 610 -53.53 -7.02 -10.76
CA ALA A 610 -53.74 -8.27 -11.50
C ALA A 610 -53.02 -8.26 -12.85
#